data_AF-A0A433F8G0-F1
#
_entry.id   AF-A0A433F8G0-F1
#
_cell.length_a   1.000
_cell.length_b   1.000
_cell.length_c   1.000
_cell.angle_alpha   90.00
_cell.angle_beta   90.00
_cell.angle_gamma   90.00
#
_symmetry.space_group_name_H-M   'P 1'
#
loop_
_entity.id
_entity.type
_entity.pdbx_description
1 polymer ?
#
loop_
_entity_poly.entity_id
_entity_poly.type
_entity_poly.pdbx_seq_one_letter_code
_entity_poly.pdbx_strand_id
1 'polypeptide(L)'
;MRSTRTLTLTTALVALPLLAGCGQGGQPAEATTAETSQTTAQTQAAGESEATPSARGTTSSNASRGDATSASPAETRMASAPEATGGQEGAGSSTLPTVADPCAGTCDETTRATVNHPKFGPMEVVAYTLTITPDTAPQGKRASYAVYQNGNPVGYVSSPESSSVITFGNGPAMGGQLWEVDRKNPVDKYGNVYFSSNSGVTVISPSDGGFDSHGTMPGAEDPQYPFQNAGVKIDSSGEPTVVQHVTDKNNNNADTGKTVDWTWDGSTFVAQK
;
A
#
# COMPACT_ATOMS: atom_id res chain seq x y z
N MET A 1 29.50 -39.52 -34.54
CA MET A 1 30.53 -39.34 -33.47
C MET A 1 30.78 -37.84 -33.28
N ARG A 2 31.35 -37.44 -32.13
CA ARG A 2 31.34 -36.06 -31.62
C ARG A 2 32.20 -35.10 -32.47
N SER A 3 31.72 -33.88 -32.68
CA SER A 3 32.52 -32.76 -33.20
C SER A 3 32.78 -31.77 -32.07
N THR A 4 34.01 -31.71 -31.58
CA THR A 4 34.45 -30.78 -30.54
C THR A 4 34.73 -29.41 -31.18
N ARG A 5 34.07 -28.34 -30.71
CA ARG A 5 34.46 -26.97 -31.03
C ARG A 5 34.74 -26.20 -29.74
N THR A 6 36.03 -26.00 -29.49
CA THR A 6 36.57 -25.15 -28.43
C THR A 6 36.12 -23.71 -28.66
N LEU A 7 35.68 -23.02 -27.61
CA LEU A 7 35.32 -21.61 -27.67
C LEU A 7 36.15 -20.85 -26.63
N THR A 8 37.04 -19.99 -27.11
CA THR A 8 38.05 -19.29 -26.32
C THR A 8 37.41 -18.11 -25.60
N LEU A 9 37.55 -18.03 -24.27
CA LEU A 9 37.22 -16.81 -23.51
C LEU A 9 38.35 -15.79 -23.66
N THR A 10 38.04 -14.61 -24.17
CA THR A 10 38.95 -13.45 -24.18
C THR A 10 38.61 -12.57 -22.98
N THR A 11 39.44 -12.61 -21.94
CA THR A 11 39.26 -11.81 -20.72
C THR A 11 39.70 -10.36 -20.96
N ALA A 12 38.76 -9.41 -20.94
CA ALA A 12 39.07 -7.98 -20.99
C ALA A 12 39.20 -7.40 -19.58
N LEU A 13 40.42 -7.12 -19.15
CA LEU A 13 40.70 -6.37 -17.93
C LEU A 13 40.51 -4.86 -18.20
N VAL A 14 39.48 -4.26 -17.59
CA VAL A 14 39.32 -2.80 -17.56
C VAL A 14 39.89 -2.27 -16.25
N ALA A 15 40.99 -1.51 -16.33
CA ALA A 15 41.60 -0.85 -15.19
C ALA A 15 40.95 0.52 -14.93
N LEU A 16 40.53 0.77 -13.69
CA LEU A 16 40.09 2.09 -13.23
C LEU A 16 41.29 2.89 -12.70
N PRO A 17 41.52 4.13 -13.15
CA PRO A 17 42.50 5.02 -12.54
C PRO A 17 41.94 5.61 -11.23
N LEU A 18 42.64 5.37 -10.12
CA LEU A 18 42.45 6.10 -8.88
C LEU A 18 42.95 7.55 -9.04
N LEU A 19 42.07 8.52 -8.77
CA LEU A 19 42.44 9.93 -8.63
C LEU A 19 42.10 10.40 -7.20
N ALA A 20 43.13 10.49 -6.37
CA ALA A 20 43.07 11.18 -5.09
C ALA A 20 43.39 12.67 -5.32
N GLY A 21 42.62 13.57 -4.70
CA GLY A 21 42.84 15.01 -4.80
C GLY A 21 42.06 15.76 -3.73
N CYS A 22 42.78 16.37 -2.78
CA CYS A 22 42.20 17.21 -1.72
C CYS A 22 41.77 18.58 -2.30
N GLY A 23 40.71 19.19 -1.74
CA GLY A 23 40.33 20.57 -2.10
C GLY A 23 39.15 21.07 -1.27
N GLN A 24 39.38 22.09 -0.44
CA GLN A 24 38.42 22.61 0.53
C GLN A 24 38.09 24.09 0.22
N GLY A 25 36.80 24.40 0.10
CA GLY A 25 36.27 25.77 0.31
C GLY A 25 35.69 26.50 -0.92
N GLY A 26 34.56 27.19 -0.68
CA GLY A 26 34.48 28.63 -1.01
C GLY A 26 33.67 29.09 -2.23
N GLN A 27 32.37 29.30 -2.01
CA GLN A 27 31.52 30.36 -2.62
C GLN A 27 31.08 30.28 -4.11
N PRO A 28 29.92 30.92 -4.44
CA PRO A 28 29.22 30.74 -5.71
C PRO A 28 29.58 31.80 -6.75
N ALA A 29 29.22 31.53 -8.02
CA ALA A 29 29.23 32.50 -9.11
C ALA A 29 27.81 32.78 -9.62
N GLU A 30 27.49 34.05 -9.82
CA GLU A 30 26.24 34.52 -10.43
C GLU A 30 26.23 34.30 -11.95
N ALA A 31 25.03 34.04 -12.50
CA ALA A 31 24.73 34.32 -13.92
C ALA A 31 23.22 34.53 -14.14
N THR A 32 22.83 35.80 -14.11
CA THR A 32 22.14 36.54 -15.20
C THR A 32 20.67 36.29 -15.53
N THR A 33 19.95 37.42 -15.55
CA THR A 33 18.51 37.66 -15.77
C THR A 33 18.00 37.45 -17.21
N ALA A 34 16.71 37.09 -17.34
CA ALA A 34 15.86 37.53 -18.45
C ALA A 34 14.39 37.73 -18.00
N GLU A 35 13.73 38.70 -18.64
CA GLU A 35 12.43 39.35 -18.37
C GLU A 35 11.24 38.46 -17.97
N THR A 36 10.38 38.82 -16.99
CA THR A 36 9.48 39.99 -16.85
C THR A 36 8.16 39.88 -17.64
N SER A 37 7.08 39.62 -16.90
CA SER A 37 5.74 40.18 -17.17
C SER A 37 4.92 40.16 -15.88
N GLN A 38 4.91 41.29 -15.17
CA GLN A 38 4.02 41.57 -14.05
C GLN A 38 2.88 42.46 -14.52
N THR A 39 1.66 42.21 -14.03
CA THR A 39 0.56 43.19 -14.04
C THR A 39 0.23 43.52 -12.60
N THR A 40 0.24 44.80 -12.27
CA THR A 40 0.10 45.32 -10.91
C THR A 40 -1.26 45.99 -10.73
N ALA A 41 -1.97 45.66 -9.66
CA ALA A 41 -3.03 46.50 -9.11
C ALA A 41 -2.86 46.58 -7.58
N GLN A 42 -2.57 47.81 -7.16
CA GLN A 42 -2.27 48.30 -5.82
C GLN A 42 -3.42 48.22 -4.82
N THR A 43 -3.12 47.69 -3.64
CA THR A 43 -3.11 48.40 -2.34
C THR A 43 -4.22 49.43 -2.02
N GLN A 44 -4.96 49.16 -0.94
CA GLN A 44 -5.10 50.11 0.19
C GLN A 44 -5.36 49.38 1.51
N ALA A 45 -5.06 50.04 2.64
CA ALA A 45 -4.95 49.44 3.97
C ALA A 45 -5.39 50.43 5.08
N ALA A 46 -5.36 49.95 6.34
CA ALA A 46 -5.68 50.63 7.60
C ALA A 46 -7.19 50.84 7.89
N GLY A 47 -7.65 50.73 9.16
CA GLY A 47 -6.89 50.36 10.36
C GLY A 47 -7.74 50.12 11.62
N GLU A 48 -7.03 49.66 12.65
CA GLU A 48 -7.14 50.03 14.08
C GLU A 48 -8.34 49.64 14.97
N SER A 49 -7.97 48.86 16.00
CA SER A 49 -8.19 49.10 17.45
C SER A 49 -9.58 48.72 18.04
N GLU A 50 -9.74 48.37 19.32
CA GLU A 50 -8.90 48.52 20.54
C GLU A 50 -8.84 47.21 21.39
N ALA A 51 -8.15 47.25 22.55
CA ALA A 51 -8.02 46.15 23.51
C ALA A 51 -8.38 46.55 24.96
N THR A 52 -8.79 45.56 25.77
CA THR A 52 -8.75 45.53 27.27
C THR A 52 -9.67 46.50 28.06
N PRO A 53 -9.86 46.35 29.40
CA PRO A 53 -9.96 45.13 30.24
C PRO A 53 -11.08 45.19 31.33
N SER A 54 -11.10 44.16 32.20
CA SER A 54 -11.56 44.20 33.62
C SER A 54 -13.05 44.21 33.99
N ALA A 55 -13.44 43.23 34.82
CA ALA A 55 -13.92 43.51 36.19
C ALA A 55 -13.77 42.28 37.11
N ARG A 56 -13.69 42.52 38.44
CA ARG A 56 -13.39 41.56 39.51
C ARG A 56 -14.50 41.61 40.57
N GLY A 57 -14.91 40.46 41.12
CA GLY A 57 -15.91 40.40 42.20
C GLY A 57 -15.86 39.11 43.05
N THR A 58 -15.09 39.19 44.13
CA THR A 58 -15.32 38.68 45.51
C THR A 58 -16.82 38.65 45.93
N THR A 59 -17.38 37.84 46.86
CA THR A 59 -16.97 36.85 47.91
C THR A 59 -18.28 36.16 48.45
N SER A 60 -18.38 35.17 49.38
CA SER A 60 -17.45 34.55 50.36
C SER A 60 -17.88 33.14 50.87
N SER A 61 -16.89 32.31 51.23
CA SER A 61 -16.75 31.38 52.38
C SER A 61 -17.92 30.65 53.10
N ASN A 62 -17.84 29.31 53.14
CA ASN A 62 -17.65 28.43 54.34
C ASN A 62 -17.53 26.95 53.85
N ALA A 63 -16.57 26.07 54.20
CA ALA A 63 -15.78 25.77 55.40
C ALA A 63 -16.38 24.70 56.35
N SER A 64 -16.03 23.42 56.12
CA SER A 64 -15.72 22.34 57.10
C SER A 64 -15.38 21.05 56.33
N ARG A 65 -14.15 20.50 56.29
CA ARG A 65 -13.34 19.73 57.29
C ARG A 65 -13.78 18.26 57.53
N GLY A 66 -12.79 17.35 57.49
CA GLY A 66 -12.88 15.89 57.65
C GLY A 66 -12.34 15.17 56.39
N ASP A 67 -11.06 14.80 56.26
CA ASP A 67 -10.34 13.68 56.93
C ASP A 67 -11.09 12.33 56.90
N ALA A 68 -10.52 11.18 56.50
CA ALA A 68 -9.17 10.91 55.98
C ALA A 68 -9.09 9.55 55.22
N THR A 69 -8.09 9.45 54.33
CA THR A 69 -7.25 8.27 54.03
C THR A 69 -7.79 6.84 54.20
N SER A 70 -7.83 6.06 53.10
CA SER A 70 -7.08 4.79 53.02
C SER A 70 -6.90 4.19 51.62
N ALA A 71 -5.73 3.55 51.50
CA ALA A 71 -5.12 2.88 50.36
C ALA A 71 -6.01 1.96 49.51
N SER A 72 -5.70 1.96 48.21
CA SER A 72 -5.98 0.87 47.27
C SER A 72 -4.69 0.10 46.98
N PRO A 73 -4.69 -1.24 47.04
CA PRO A 73 -3.74 -2.07 46.31
C PRO A 73 -4.44 -2.98 45.29
N ALA A 74 -3.71 -3.28 44.21
CA ALA A 74 -4.15 -4.04 43.05
C ALA A 74 -4.69 -5.45 43.35
N GLU A 75 -5.69 -5.88 42.57
CA GLU A 75 -5.96 -7.30 42.31
C GLU A 75 -5.66 -7.66 40.86
N THR A 76 -4.86 -8.71 40.70
CA THR A 76 -4.63 -9.42 39.45
C THR A 76 -5.86 -10.25 39.08
N ARG A 77 -6.30 -10.22 37.81
CA ARG A 77 -7.12 -11.31 37.23
C ARG A 77 -6.57 -11.74 35.88
N MET A 78 -6.17 -13.00 35.80
CA MET A 78 -6.06 -13.74 34.54
C MET A 78 -7.35 -14.53 34.27
N ALA A 79 -7.54 -14.87 33.00
CA ALA A 79 -8.44 -15.89 32.47
C ALA A 79 -9.96 -15.67 32.65
N SER A 80 -10.65 -15.44 31.52
CA SER A 80 -11.77 -16.29 31.08
C SER A 80 -12.10 -16.04 29.61
N ALA A 81 -12.31 -17.13 28.87
CA ALA A 81 -12.98 -17.17 27.58
C ALA A 81 -13.59 -18.59 27.42
N PRO A 82 -14.63 -18.79 26.59
CA PRO A 82 -15.60 -17.84 26.06
C PRO A 82 -17.03 -18.16 26.53
N GLU A 83 -17.94 -17.16 26.56
CA GLU A 83 -19.38 -17.44 26.59
C GLU A 83 -19.96 -17.33 25.18
N ALA A 84 -20.44 -18.46 24.65
CA ALA A 84 -21.19 -18.51 23.41
C ALA A 84 -22.66 -18.14 23.70
N THR A 85 -23.08 -16.95 23.28
CA THR A 85 -24.50 -16.55 23.29
C THR A 85 -24.96 -16.35 21.85
N GLY A 86 -25.89 -17.19 21.40
CA GLY A 86 -26.41 -17.17 20.03
C GLY A 86 -27.46 -16.09 19.78
N GLY A 87 -27.64 -15.76 18.50
CA GLY A 87 -28.58 -14.77 17.97
C GLY A 87 -27.84 -13.79 17.06
N GLN A 88 -28.00 -13.78 15.73
CA GLN A 88 -29.26 -13.78 15.01
C GLN A 88 -29.01 -14.19 13.54
N GLU A 89 -29.81 -15.11 12.98
CA GLU A 89 -29.62 -15.57 11.60
C GLU A 89 -30.03 -14.48 10.59
N GLY A 90 -29.06 -13.70 10.15
CA GLY A 90 -29.12 -12.93 8.90
C GLY A 90 -28.80 -13.83 7.70
N ALA A 91 -29.52 -13.66 6.60
CA ALA A 91 -29.49 -14.52 5.42
C ALA A 91 -28.09 -15.03 5.01
N GLY A 92 -27.82 -16.31 5.27
CA GLY A 92 -26.84 -17.11 4.54
C GLY A 92 -25.35 -16.75 4.68
N SER A 93 -24.92 -15.96 5.68
CA SER A 93 -23.48 -15.74 5.90
C SER A 93 -22.82 -16.98 6.51
N SER A 94 -22.33 -17.89 5.66
CA SER A 94 -21.47 -18.98 6.11
C SER A 94 -20.14 -18.44 6.61
N THR A 95 -19.71 -18.86 7.81
CA THR A 95 -18.42 -18.47 8.38
C THR A 95 -17.29 -19.25 7.72
N LEU A 96 -16.25 -18.56 7.25
CA LEU A 96 -15.02 -19.17 6.76
C LEU A 96 -14.15 -19.67 7.93
N PRO A 97 -13.33 -20.72 7.73
CA PRO A 97 -12.40 -21.18 8.76
C PRO A 97 -11.36 -20.09 9.06
N THR A 98 -11.05 -19.89 10.34
CA THR A 98 -10.02 -18.94 10.75
C THR A 98 -8.62 -19.45 10.44
N VAL A 99 -7.74 -18.54 10.03
CA VAL A 99 -6.31 -18.81 9.77
C VAL A 99 -5.44 -17.93 10.67
N ALA A 100 -4.12 -18.14 10.65
CA ALA A 100 -3.20 -17.17 11.26
C ALA A 100 -2.99 -15.97 10.32
N ASP A 101 -2.95 -14.76 10.89
CA ASP A 101 -2.34 -13.59 10.25
C ASP A 101 -0.98 -13.32 10.95
N PRO A 102 0.16 -13.71 10.34
CA PRO A 102 1.48 -13.46 10.90
C PRO A 102 1.89 -11.98 10.90
N CYS A 103 1.17 -11.12 10.17
CA CYS A 103 1.46 -9.70 10.06
C CYS A 103 0.70 -8.82 11.06
N ALA A 104 -0.40 -9.31 11.64
CA ALA A 104 -1.18 -8.59 12.65
C ALA A 104 -0.28 -8.11 13.81
N GLY A 105 -0.15 -6.79 13.98
CA GLY A 105 0.68 -6.17 15.01
C GLY A 105 2.20 -6.29 14.80
N THR A 106 2.66 -6.86 13.68
CA THR A 106 4.09 -7.11 13.38
C THR A 106 4.56 -6.43 12.09
N CYS A 107 3.72 -6.39 11.07
CA CYS A 107 4.00 -5.73 9.78
C CYS A 107 3.38 -4.32 9.72
N ASP A 108 3.89 -3.48 8.82
CA ASP A 108 3.29 -2.19 8.54
C ASP A 108 1.98 -2.37 7.75
N GLU A 109 0.84 -1.95 8.31
CA GLU A 109 -0.44 -1.89 7.59
C GLU A 109 -0.41 -0.73 6.57
N THR A 110 -0.59 -1.05 5.30
CA THR A 110 -0.50 -0.08 4.20
C THR A 110 -1.86 0.37 3.69
N THR A 111 -2.86 -0.51 3.76
CA THR A 111 -4.24 -0.24 3.32
C THR A 111 -5.21 -1.22 3.97
N ARG A 112 -6.41 -0.76 4.31
CA ARG A 112 -7.54 -1.58 4.75
C ARG A 112 -8.76 -1.21 3.91
N ALA A 113 -9.31 -2.19 3.20
CA ALA A 113 -10.48 -2.03 2.34
C ALA A 113 -11.64 -2.84 2.91
N THR A 114 -12.77 -2.18 3.19
CA THR A 114 -14.02 -2.87 3.52
C THR A 114 -14.75 -3.21 2.22
N VAL A 115 -15.21 -4.46 2.09
CA VAL A 115 -15.80 -5.00 0.86
C VAL A 115 -16.98 -5.91 1.19
N ASN A 116 -18.04 -5.87 0.37
CA ASN A 116 -19.19 -6.77 0.51
C ASN A 116 -18.98 -7.98 -0.40
N HIS A 117 -18.58 -9.11 0.18
CA HIS A 117 -18.43 -10.36 -0.54
C HIS A 117 -19.81 -10.95 -0.94
N PRO A 118 -20.05 -11.32 -2.21
CA PRO A 118 -21.37 -11.77 -2.69
C PRO A 118 -21.98 -12.95 -1.93
N LYS A 119 -21.14 -13.82 -1.36
CA LYS A 119 -21.54 -15.03 -0.61
C LYS A 119 -21.40 -14.91 0.91
N PHE A 120 -20.53 -14.03 1.41
CA PHE A 120 -20.12 -14.00 2.83
C PHE A 120 -20.54 -12.73 3.56
N GLY A 121 -20.99 -11.70 2.83
CA GLY A 121 -21.37 -10.41 3.39
C GLY A 121 -20.16 -9.49 3.61
N PRO A 122 -20.23 -8.55 4.56
CA PRO A 122 -19.12 -7.64 4.85
C PRO A 122 -17.85 -8.38 5.28
N MET A 123 -16.73 -8.03 4.63
CA MET A 123 -15.39 -8.52 4.90
C MET A 123 -14.40 -7.36 4.81
N GLU A 124 -13.18 -7.55 5.30
CA GLU A 124 -12.07 -6.60 5.08
C GLU A 124 -10.90 -7.30 4.39
N VAL A 125 -10.22 -6.57 3.50
CA VAL A 125 -8.93 -6.97 2.95
C VAL A 125 -7.89 -5.97 3.45
N VAL A 126 -6.85 -6.46 4.13
CA VAL A 126 -5.80 -5.66 4.74
C VAL A 126 -4.47 -5.95 4.06
N ALA A 127 -3.85 -4.93 3.49
CA ALA A 127 -2.53 -5.00 2.88
C ALA A 127 -1.44 -4.65 3.90
N TYR A 128 -0.36 -5.44 3.88
CA TYR A 128 0.80 -5.29 4.75
C TYR A 128 2.11 -5.24 3.97
N THR A 129 3.09 -4.54 4.52
CA THR A 129 4.50 -4.64 4.13
C THR A 129 5.33 -5.14 5.31
N LEU A 130 6.11 -6.20 5.09
CA LEU A 130 7.15 -6.69 6.00
C LEU A 130 8.52 -6.19 5.52
N THR A 131 9.28 -5.54 6.39
CA THR A 131 10.70 -5.25 6.14
C THR A 131 11.55 -6.44 6.59
N ILE A 132 12.28 -7.05 5.65
CA ILE A 132 13.10 -8.26 5.86
C ILE A 132 14.58 -7.89 6.09
N THR A 133 15.13 -6.95 5.33
CA THR A 133 16.48 -6.40 5.56
C THR A 133 16.41 -4.89 5.76
N PRO A 134 16.39 -4.40 7.01
CA PRO A 134 16.22 -2.97 7.30
C PRO A 134 17.46 -2.13 6.94
N ASP A 135 18.66 -2.72 7.04
CA ASP A 135 19.94 -2.02 6.93
C ASP A 135 20.57 -2.06 5.51
N THR A 136 19.79 -2.42 4.48
CA THR A 136 20.24 -2.43 3.08
C THR A 136 19.57 -1.34 2.26
N ALA A 137 20.26 -0.87 1.21
CA ALA A 137 19.69 0.04 0.22
C ALA A 137 19.79 -0.61 -1.18
N PRO A 138 18.67 -0.95 -1.84
CA PRO A 138 17.28 -0.88 -1.33
C PRO A 138 17.04 -1.81 -0.13
N GLN A 139 16.04 -1.46 0.69
CA GLN A 139 15.58 -2.31 1.79
C GLN A 139 14.88 -3.55 1.24
N GLY A 140 15.19 -4.71 1.80
CA GLY A 140 14.46 -5.94 1.49
C GLY A 140 13.07 -5.88 2.08
N LYS A 141 12.04 -5.96 1.23
CA LYS A 141 10.63 -5.84 1.64
C LYS A 141 9.76 -6.88 0.93
N ARG A 142 8.73 -7.35 1.62
CA ARG A 142 7.76 -8.33 1.14
C ARG A 142 6.34 -7.82 1.37
N ALA A 143 5.54 -7.85 0.30
CA ALA A 143 4.11 -7.55 0.34
C ALA A 143 3.30 -8.78 0.78
N SER A 144 2.20 -8.54 1.50
CA SER A 144 1.23 -9.57 1.87
C SER A 144 -0.16 -8.96 2.09
N TYR A 145 -1.20 -9.77 2.11
CA TYR A 145 -2.53 -9.35 2.54
C TYR A 145 -3.19 -10.41 3.42
N ALA A 146 -4.08 -9.95 4.28
CA ALA A 146 -5.00 -10.77 5.05
C ALA A 146 -6.44 -10.44 4.69
N VAL A 147 -7.33 -11.42 4.87
CA VAL A 147 -8.77 -11.32 4.68
C VAL A 147 -9.44 -11.56 6.01
N TYR A 148 -10.33 -10.66 6.43
CA TYR A 148 -11.03 -10.72 7.70
C TYR A 148 -12.55 -10.86 7.51
N GLN A 149 -13.17 -11.75 8.29
CA GLN A 149 -14.62 -11.86 8.43
C GLN A 149 -14.98 -11.63 9.90
N ASN A 150 -15.84 -10.65 10.18
CA ASN A 150 -16.27 -10.30 11.55
C ASN A 150 -15.07 -10.10 12.53
N GLY A 151 -14.00 -9.46 12.06
CA GLY A 151 -12.77 -9.21 12.85
C GLY A 151 -11.84 -10.41 13.02
N ASN A 152 -12.16 -11.58 12.46
CA ASN A 152 -11.29 -12.77 12.50
C ASN A 152 -10.59 -12.98 11.16
N PRO A 153 -9.28 -13.26 11.12
CA PRO A 153 -8.57 -13.57 9.88
C PRO A 153 -9.02 -14.93 9.33
N VAL A 154 -9.43 -14.96 8.06
CA VAL A 154 -9.93 -16.14 7.31
C VAL A 154 -9.14 -16.44 6.03
N GLY A 155 -8.22 -15.55 5.65
CA GLY A 155 -7.24 -15.77 4.58
C GLY A 155 -5.97 -14.96 4.83
N TYR A 156 -4.82 -15.48 4.41
CA TYR A 156 -3.54 -14.77 4.41
C TYR A 156 -2.70 -15.23 3.21
N VAL A 157 -2.13 -14.28 2.47
CA VAL A 157 -1.28 -14.54 1.30
C VAL A 157 -0.09 -13.58 1.32
N SER A 158 1.11 -14.11 1.04
CA SER A 158 2.37 -13.35 1.00
C SER A 158 3.06 -13.53 -0.35
N SER A 159 3.81 -12.52 -0.81
CA SER A 159 4.73 -12.70 -1.95
C SER A 159 5.77 -13.79 -1.63
N PRO A 160 6.26 -14.54 -2.63
CA PRO A 160 7.28 -15.57 -2.42
C PRO A 160 8.53 -15.04 -1.71
N GLU A 161 9.21 -15.87 -0.91
CA GLU A 161 10.40 -15.45 -0.13
C GLU A 161 11.59 -15.00 -1.00
N SER A 162 11.61 -15.43 -2.27
CA SER A 162 12.54 -14.98 -3.31
C SER A 162 12.33 -13.53 -3.76
N SER A 163 11.21 -12.90 -3.39
CA SER A 163 10.86 -11.52 -3.72
C SER A 163 11.68 -10.53 -2.88
N SER A 164 12.66 -9.87 -3.50
CA SER A 164 13.68 -9.13 -2.73
C SER A 164 13.40 -7.64 -2.49
N VAL A 165 12.53 -6.98 -3.27
CA VAL A 165 12.16 -5.55 -3.05
C VAL A 165 10.71 -5.33 -3.49
N ILE A 166 9.74 -5.73 -2.66
CA ILE A 166 8.32 -5.59 -2.97
C ILE A 166 7.56 -4.93 -1.82
N THR A 167 6.83 -3.87 -2.13
CA THR A 167 5.91 -3.20 -1.21
C THR A 167 4.56 -2.97 -1.87
N PHE A 168 3.48 -3.25 -1.15
CA PHE A 168 2.26 -2.46 -1.33
C PHE A 168 2.55 -1.08 -0.76
N GLY A 169 2.37 -0.01 -1.53
CA GLY A 169 3.05 1.24 -1.22
C GLY A 169 2.41 2.51 -1.75
N ASN A 170 2.68 3.60 -1.04
CA ASN A 170 2.21 4.96 -1.37
C ASN A 170 2.94 5.62 -2.55
N GLY A 171 3.95 4.97 -3.14
CA GLY A 171 4.67 5.50 -4.30
C GLY A 171 3.80 5.55 -5.56
N PRO A 172 4.20 6.31 -6.59
CA PRO A 172 3.61 6.16 -7.91
C PRO A 172 3.87 4.73 -8.43
N ALA A 173 2.90 4.18 -9.17
CA ALA A 173 3.12 2.99 -9.96
C ALA A 173 4.31 3.25 -10.93
N MET A 174 5.25 2.30 -11.01
CA MET A 174 6.55 2.55 -11.63
C MET A 174 6.42 2.81 -13.15
N GLY A 175 7.22 3.73 -13.69
CA GLY A 175 7.38 3.86 -15.14
C GLY A 175 6.14 4.34 -15.91
N GLY A 176 5.35 5.26 -15.36
CA GLY A 176 4.23 5.87 -16.10
C GLY A 176 2.95 5.02 -16.14
N GLN A 177 2.88 3.95 -15.35
CA GLN A 177 1.66 3.18 -15.11
C GLN A 177 0.53 4.08 -14.59
N LEU A 178 -0.65 3.97 -15.21
CA LEU A 178 -1.85 4.70 -14.79
C LEU A 178 -2.36 4.16 -13.44
N TRP A 179 -2.68 5.04 -12.51
CA TRP A 179 -3.31 4.65 -11.23
C TRP A 179 -4.48 5.59 -10.90
N GLU A 180 -5.69 5.18 -11.26
CA GLU A 180 -6.94 5.90 -11.00
C GLU A 180 -7.83 5.08 -10.05
N VAL A 181 -7.25 4.67 -8.92
CA VAL A 181 -7.95 3.95 -7.84
C VAL A 181 -7.73 4.68 -6.52
N ASP A 182 -8.82 5.03 -5.82
CA ASP A 182 -8.73 5.65 -4.49
C ASP A 182 -8.14 4.67 -3.48
N ARG A 183 -7.01 5.06 -2.86
CA ARG A 183 -6.32 4.25 -1.85
C ARG A 183 -7.13 4.05 -0.56
N LYS A 184 -8.13 4.91 -0.29
CA LYS A 184 -9.03 4.76 0.86
C LYS A 184 -10.21 3.83 0.58
N ASN A 185 -10.54 3.61 -0.69
CA ASN A 185 -11.57 2.69 -1.13
C ASN A 185 -11.15 2.03 -2.45
N PRO A 186 -10.16 1.12 -2.43
CA PRO A 186 -9.58 0.55 -3.64
C PRO A 186 -10.41 -0.63 -4.16
N VAL A 187 -11.73 -0.43 -4.26
CA VAL A 187 -12.73 -1.47 -4.50
C VAL A 187 -13.61 -1.08 -5.68
N ASP A 188 -13.80 -1.97 -6.64
CA ASP A 188 -14.72 -1.76 -7.77
C ASP A 188 -16.16 -2.20 -7.45
N LYS A 189 -17.08 -2.07 -8.42
CA LYS A 189 -18.49 -2.45 -8.23
C LYS A 189 -18.75 -3.95 -8.09
N TYR A 190 -17.77 -4.80 -8.43
CA TYR A 190 -17.85 -6.26 -8.30
C TYR A 190 -17.27 -6.75 -6.97
N GLY A 191 -16.60 -5.87 -6.22
CA GLY A 191 -15.90 -6.20 -4.98
C GLY A 191 -14.47 -6.67 -5.18
N ASN A 192 -13.85 -6.48 -6.36
CA ASN A 192 -12.42 -6.71 -6.50
C ASN A 192 -11.64 -5.58 -5.80
N VAL A 193 -10.55 -5.94 -5.12
CA VAL A 193 -9.69 -5.02 -4.37
C VAL A 193 -8.33 -4.87 -5.07
N TYR A 194 -7.84 -3.64 -5.20
CA TYR A 194 -6.65 -3.32 -6.01
C TYR A 194 -5.50 -2.75 -5.18
N PHE A 195 -4.32 -3.36 -5.26
CA PHE A 195 -3.12 -2.84 -4.59
C PHE A 195 -1.99 -2.57 -5.59
N SER A 196 -1.39 -1.37 -5.48
CA SER A 196 -0.23 -0.98 -6.27
C SER A 196 1.05 -1.56 -5.67
N SER A 197 1.80 -2.29 -6.48
CA SER A 197 3.19 -2.65 -6.20
C SER A 197 4.15 -1.85 -7.08
N ASN A 198 5.43 -1.85 -6.73
CA ASN A 198 6.50 -1.34 -7.60
C ASN A 198 6.70 -2.18 -8.88
N SER A 199 6.00 -3.30 -9.03
CA SER A 199 6.03 -4.17 -10.21
C SER A 199 4.74 -4.19 -11.02
N GLY A 200 3.69 -3.44 -10.65
CA GLY A 200 2.38 -3.46 -11.31
C GLY A 200 1.20 -3.66 -10.33
N VAL A 201 0.09 -4.20 -10.82
CA VAL A 201 -1.18 -4.32 -10.07
C VAL A 201 -1.37 -5.70 -9.46
N THR A 202 -1.72 -5.75 -8.18
CA THR A 202 -2.35 -6.92 -7.55
C THR A 202 -3.85 -6.71 -7.48
N VAL A 203 -4.60 -7.71 -7.93
CA VAL A 203 -6.06 -7.75 -7.94
C VAL A 203 -6.50 -8.89 -7.03
N ILE A 204 -7.38 -8.62 -6.09
CA ILE A 204 -7.91 -9.59 -5.14
C ILE A 204 -9.41 -9.68 -5.34
N SER A 205 -9.87 -10.81 -5.88
CA SER A 205 -11.25 -11.02 -6.35
C SER A 205 -12.06 -11.87 -5.38
N PRO A 206 -13.37 -11.63 -5.24
CA PRO A 206 -14.31 -12.51 -4.53
C PRO A 206 -14.20 -13.97 -5.00
N SER A 207 -14.17 -14.93 -4.06
CA SER A 207 -14.04 -16.35 -4.38
C SER A 207 -14.84 -17.24 -3.43
N ASP A 208 -15.01 -18.52 -3.78
CA ASP A 208 -15.69 -19.49 -2.91
C ASP A 208 -14.99 -19.70 -1.54
N GLY A 209 -13.70 -19.34 -1.44
CA GLY A 209 -12.90 -19.35 -0.21
C GLY A 209 -12.75 -17.97 0.46
N GLY A 210 -13.49 -16.95 -0.01
CA GLY A 210 -13.42 -15.58 0.50
C GLY A 210 -12.85 -14.65 -0.56
N PHE A 211 -11.53 -14.59 -0.67
CA PHE A 211 -10.85 -13.80 -1.69
C PHE A 211 -9.61 -14.52 -2.20
N ASP A 212 -9.31 -14.35 -3.48
CA ASP A 212 -8.11 -14.89 -4.13
C ASP A 212 -7.43 -13.80 -4.96
N SER A 213 -6.09 -13.78 -4.98
CA SER A 213 -5.32 -12.88 -5.82
C SER A 213 -5.07 -13.44 -7.22
N HIS A 214 -5.42 -14.70 -7.47
CA HIS A 214 -5.26 -15.41 -8.74
C HIS A 214 -3.86 -15.18 -9.36
N GLY A 215 -2.81 -15.35 -8.55
CA GLY A 215 -1.41 -15.21 -9.00
C GLY A 215 -0.96 -13.78 -9.36
N THR A 216 -1.77 -12.74 -9.13
CA THR A 216 -1.38 -11.32 -9.30
C THR A 216 -0.52 -10.78 -8.14
N MET A 217 -0.18 -11.62 -7.16
CA MET A 217 0.77 -11.26 -6.12
C MET A 217 2.14 -10.95 -6.74
N PRO A 218 2.81 -9.87 -6.31
CA PRO A 218 4.08 -9.51 -6.90
C PRO A 218 5.14 -10.60 -6.64
N GLY A 219 6.00 -10.85 -7.62
CA GLY A 219 7.05 -11.87 -7.50
C GLY A 219 6.57 -13.32 -7.64
N ALA A 220 5.30 -13.57 -7.98
CA ALA A 220 4.83 -14.90 -8.36
C ALA A 220 5.64 -15.47 -9.55
N GLU A 221 6.03 -16.74 -9.46
CA GLU A 221 6.88 -17.42 -10.46
C GLU A 221 6.11 -17.72 -11.75
N ASP A 222 4.87 -18.21 -11.62
CA ASP A 222 3.92 -18.47 -12.72
C ASP A 222 2.61 -17.68 -12.50
N PRO A 223 2.59 -16.36 -12.78
CA PRO A 223 1.39 -15.53 -12.58
C PRO A 223 0.31 -15.85 -13.63
N GLN A 224 -0.91 -16.16 -13.18
CA GLN A 224 -2.05 -16.46 -14.08
C GLN A 224 -2.45 -15.24 -14.94
N TYR A 225 -2.29 -14.02 -14.41
CA TYR A 225 -2.51 -12.78 -15.15
C TYR A 225 -1.21 -11.98 -15.28
N PRO A 226 -0.92 -11.39 -16.45
CA PRO A 226 0.34 -10.70 -16.69
C PRO A 226 0.28 -9.24 -16.21
N PHE A 227 -0.18 -9.02 -14.97
CA PHE A 227 -0.33 -7.68 -14.37
C PHE A 227 0.95 -7.12 -13.75
N GLN A 228 2.06 -7.84 -13.93
CA GLN A 228 3.39 -7.24 -13.90
C GLN A 228 3.48 -6.20 -15.03
N ASN A 229 3.96 -5.00 -14.70
CA ASN A 229 3.98 -3.82 -15.56
C ASN A 229 2.59 -3.29 -15.98
N ALA A 230 1.55 -3.49 -15.15
CA ALA A 230 0.24 -2.92 -15.38
C ALA A 230 -0.06 -1.68 -14.52
N GLY A 231 -0.95 -0.82 -15.01
CA GLY A 231 -1.71 0.16 -14.24
C GLY A 231 -3.19 -0.25 -14.12
N VAL A 232 -4.00 0.52 -13.40
CA VAL A 232 -5.45 0.30 -13.27
C VAL A 232 -6.23 1.62 -13.19
N LYS A 233 -7.40 1.62 -13.82
CA LYS A 233 -8.42 2.67 -13.74
C LYS A 233 -9.74 2.06 -13.28
N ILE A 234 -10.50 2.79 -12.46
CA ILE A 234 -11.91 2.50 -12.16
C ILE A 234 -12.72 3.70 -12.62
N ASP A 235 -13.70 3.48 -13.51
CA ASP A 235 -14.51 4.57 -14.05
C ASP A 235 -15.60 5.04 -13.05
N SER A 236 -16.34 6.10 -13.41
CA SER A 236 -17.41 6.66 -12.57
C SER A 236 -18.62 5.74 -12.37
N SER A 237 -18.73 4.64 -13.14
CA SER A 237 -19.72 3.59 -12.94
C SER A 237 -19.21 2.44 -12.03
N GLY A 238 -17.92 2.47 -11.67
CA GLY A 238 -17.24 1.44 -10.92
C GLY A 238 -16.73 0.28 -11.78
N GLU A 239 -16.64 0.43 -13.11
CA GLU A 239 -16.01 -0.58 -13.98
C GLU A 239 -14.48 -0.49 -13.87
N PRO A 240 -13.77 -1.60 -13.61
CA PRO A 240 -12.33 -1.64 -13.61
C PRO A 240 -11.78 -1.84 -15.03
N THR A 241 -10.57 -1.35 -15.27
CA THR A 241 -9.75 -1.78 -16.39
C THR A 241 -8.29 -1.82 -15.97
N VAL A 242 -7.66 -2.97 -16.12
CA VAL A 242 -6.22 -3.13 -15.89
C VAL A 242 -5.50 -2.89 -17.22
N VAL A 243 -4.60 -1.91 -17.25
CA VAL A 243 -3.87 -1.48 -18.45
C VAL A 243 -2.47 -2.08 -18.39
N GLN A 244 -2.26 -3.20 -19.08
CA GLN A 244 -0.99 -3.89 -19.13
C GLN A 244 -0.04 -3.21 -20.12
N HIS A 245 1.18 -2.87 -19.71
CA HIS A 245 2.25 -2.48 -20.64
C HIS A 245 2.92 -3.74 -21.23
N VAL A 246 3.04 -3.80 -22.56
CA VAL A 246 3.63 -4.94 -23.26
C VAL A 246 5.14 -4.80 -23.30
N THR A 247 5.84 -5.75 -22.68
CA THR A 247 7.31 -5.81 -22.64
C THR A 247 7.89 -6.80 -23.67
N ASP A 248 9.00 -6.47 -24.32
CA ASP A 248 9.73 -7.41 -25.18
C ASP A 248 10.62 -8.35 -24.36
N LYS A 249 10.19 -9.61 -24.24
CA LYS A 249 10.92 -10.68 -23.56
C LYS A 249 12.29 -10.97 -24.17
N ASN A 250 12.53 -10.62 -25.44
CA ASN A 250 13.82 -10.82 -26.10
C ASN A 250 14.82 -9.68 -25.81
N ASN A 251 14.34 -8.56 -25.23
CA ASN A 251 15.13 -7.36 -24.95
C ASN A 251 15.01 -6.96 -23.48
N ASN A 252 15.38 -7.87 -22.57
CA ASN A 252 15.39 -7.65 -21.12
C ASN A 252 14.06 -7.11 -20.52
N ASN A 253 12.92 -7.50 -21.10
CA ASN A 253 11.59 -6.98 -20.76
C ASN A 253 11.45 -5.45 -20.92
N ALA A 254 12.15 -4.85 -21.89
CA ALA A 254 11.96 -3.44 -22.24
C ALA A 254 10.50 -3.15 -22.66
N ASP A 255 9.96 -2.02 -22.20
CA ASP A 255 8.63 -1.55 -22.62
C ASP A 255 8.60 -1.29 -24.14
N THR A 256 7.57 -1.80 -24.81
CA THR A 256 7.36 -1.60 -26.25
C THR A 256 6.52 -0.34 -26.57
N GLY A 257 6.02 0.35 -25.55
CA GLY A 257 5.10 1.49 -25.67
C GLY A 257 3.68 1.09 -26.11
N LYS A 258 3.37 -0.21 -26.13
CA LYS A 258 2.03 -0.74 -26.41
C LYS A 258 1.36 -1.17 -25.12
N THR A 259 0.05 -0.95 -25.04
CA THR A 259 -0.78 -1.45 -23.94
C THR A 259 -1.77 -2.50 -24.42
N VAL A 260 -2.24 -3.32 -23.48
CA VAL A 260 -3.42 -4.18 -23.62
C VAL A 260 -4.36 -3.85 -22.46
N ASP A 261 -5.58 -3.42 -22.76
CA ASP A 261 -6.62 -3.19 -21.76
C ASP A 261 -7.29 -4.53 -21.41
N TRP A 262 -7.41 -4.81 -20.12
CA TRP A 262 -8.09 -5.99 -19.58
C TRP A 262 -9.32 -5.54 -18.80
N THR A 263 -10.48 -6.09 -19.13
CA THR A 263 -11.76 -5.77 -18.47
C THR A 263 -12.35 -6.98 -17.76
N TRP A 264 -13.13 -6.73 -16.71
CA TRP A 264 -13.84 -7.78 -15.96
C TRP A 264 -15.04 -8.31 -16.75
N ASP A 265 -15.17 -9.63 -16.89
CA ASP A 265 -16.30 -10.27 -17.59
C ASP A 265 -17.45 -10.70 -16.66
N GLY A 266 -17.32 -10.41 -15.36
CA GLY A 266 -18.19 -10.92 -14.29
C GLY A 266 -17.52 -11.99 -13.42
N SER A 267 -16.40 -12.57 -13.87
CA SER A 267 -15.69 -13.65 -13.18
C SER A 267 -14.15 -13.60 -13.28
N THR A 268 -13.63 -13.01 -14.36
CA THR A 268 -12.19 -12.92 -14.63
C THR A 268 -11.88 -11.65 -15.42
N PHE A 269 -10.62 -11.22 -15.37
CA PHE A 269 -10.10 -10.26 -16.35
C PHE A 269 -9.85 -10.94 -17.70
N VAL A 270 -10.37 -10.35 -18.77
CA VAL A 270 -10.15 -10.77 -20.16
C VAL A 270 -9.50 -9.65 -20.96
N ALA A 271 -8.50 -9.99 -21.77
CA ALA A 271 -7.83 -9.05 -22.66
C ALA A 271 -8.77 -8.60 -23.79
N GLN A 272 -8.87 -7.28 -24.01
CA GLN A 272 -9.51 -6.73 -25.18
C GLN A 272 -8.62 -6.91 -26.43
N LYS A 273 -9.24 -7.03 -27.60
CA LYS A 273 -8.61 -7.35 -28.89
C LYS A 273 -8.55 -6.14 -29.82
#